data_AF-A0A0D2PUJ4-F1
#
_entry.id   AF-A0A0D2PUJ4-F1
#
_cell.length_a   1.000
_cell.length_b   1.000
_cell.length_c   1.000
_cell.angle_alpha   90.00
_cell.angle_beta   90.00
_cell.angle_gamma   90.00
#
_symmetry.space_group_name_H-M   'P 1'
#
loop_
_entity.id
_entity.type
_entity.pdbx_description
1 polymer ?
#
loop_
_entity_poly.entity_id
_entity_poly.type
_entity_poly.pdbx_seq_one_letter_code
_entity_poly.pdbx_strand_id
1 'polypeptide(L)'
;MGTRGLLGFIIASCRHAIYNRYDSYPHGLGLEIVTFILELEQKDYAEMDARLRKVSWNTQPTYADHKAWDFIRDVQMGVENLEVGDYVDFLHDGIFCEWAYFIDFQNQKLEVWSVGRIRTELTFDEIIAEGDTVLDVI
;
A
#
# COMPACT_ATOMS: atom_id res chain seq x y z
N MET A 1 -5.23 18.21 11.60
CA MET A 1 -6.21 17.21 11.11
C MET A 1 -5.45 16.31 10.17
N GLY A 2 -5.40 15.00 10.44
CA GLY A 2 -4.71 14.04 9.57
C GLY A 2 -5.71 13.36 8.64
N THR A 3 -5.31 13.13 7.40
CA THR A 3 -6.10 12.41 6.40
C THR A 3 -5.88 10.92 6.54
N ARG A 4 -6.98 10.18 6.67
CA ARG A 4 -7.00 8.73 6.84
C ARG A 4 -7.02 8.06 5.48
N GLY A 5 -6.46 6.87 5.43
CA GLY A 5 -6.34 6.13 4.18
C GLY A 5 -5.85 4.73 4.40
N LEU A 6 -5.45 4.11 3.29
CA LEU A 6 -4.99 2.73 3.27
C LEU A 6 -3.65 2.63 2.55
N LEU A 7 -2.75 1.84 3.14
CA LEU A 7 -1.68 1.18 2.40
C LEU A 7 -2.16 -0.25 2.12
N GLY A 8 -2.20 -0.64 0.86
CA GLY A 8 -2.65 -1.96 0.47
C GLY A 8 -1.71 -2.66 -0.49
N PHE A 9 -1.98 -3.95 -0.66
CA PHE A 9 -1.26 -4.85 -1.54
C PHE A 9 -2.27 -5.65 -2.35
N ILE A 10 -1.94 -5.91 -3.61
CA ILE A 10 -2.67 -6.83 -4.47
C ILE A 10 -1.90 -8.16 -4.47
N ILE A 11 -2.49 -9.17 -3.85
CA ILE A 11 -1.88 -10.48 -3.67
C ILE A 11 -2.82 -11.50 -4.30
N ALA A 12 -2.35 -12.21 -5.34
CA ALA A 12 -3.17 -13.18 -6.07
C ALA A 12 -4.53 -12.62 -6.54
N SER A 13 -4.55 -11.37 -7.02
CA SER A 13 -5.76 -10.63 -7.44
C SER A 13 -6.74 -10.27 -6.31
N CYS A 14 -6.39 -10.51 -5.04
CA CYS A 14 -7.13 -10.04 -3.88
C CYS A 14 -6.46 -8.78 -3.31
N ARG A 15 -7.27 -7.78 -2.95
CA ARG A 15 -6.80 -6.57 -2.26
C ARG A 15 -6.82 -6.81 -0.76
N HIS A 16 -5.71 -6.49 -0.12
CA HIS A 16 -5.56 -6.46 1.32
C HIS A 16 -5.02 -5.10 1.73
N ALA A 17 -5.48 -4.55 2.85
CA ALA A 17 -5.07 -3.22 3.25
C ALA A 17 -4.87 -3.05 4.74
N ILE A 18 -3.93 -2.18 5.08
CA ILE A 18 -3.62 -1.75 6.43
C ILE A 18 -4.09 -0.32 6.59
N TYR A 19 -4.77 -0.07 7.70
CA TYR A 19 -5.27 1.25 8.01
C TYR A 19 -4.14 2.22 8.33
N ASN A 20 -4.14 3.36 7.65
CA ASN A 20 -3.26 4.48 7.94
C ASN A 20 -4.06 5.66 8.50
N ARG A 21 -3.66 6.14 9.67
CA ARG A 21 -4.35 7.22 10.40
C ARG A 21 -3.87 8.62 9.99
N TYR A 22 -2.69 8.75 9.38
CA TYR A 22 -1.99 10.03 9.24
C TYR A 22 -1.60 10.34 7.81
N ASP A 23 -1.85 11.58 7.37
CA ASP A 23 -1.43 12.18 6.09
C ASP A 23 -1.41 11.24 4.87
N SER A 24 -2.59 10.72 4.51
CA SER A 24 -2.70 9.80 3.37
C SER A 24 -2.70 10.48 1.99
N TYR A 25 -2.44 11.79 1.91
CA TYR A 25 -2.39 12.50 0.63
C TYR A 25 -1.24 12.01 -0.27
N PRO A 26 -1.29 12.31 -1.59
CA PRO A 26 -0.22 11.94 -2.52
C PRO A 26 1.17 12.41 -2.05
N HIS A 27 1.25 13.62 -1.49
CA HIS A 27 2.52 14.18 -0.99
C HIS A 27 2.92 13.68 0.42
N GLY A 28 2.05 12.92 1.09
CA GLY A 28 2.32 12.27 2.37
C GLY A 28 2.61 10.79 2.16
N LEU A 29 1.64 9.93 2.51
CA LEU A 29 1.74 8.48 2.31
C LEU A 29 2.09 8.09 0.86
N GLY A 30 1.55 8.79 -0.14
CA GLY A 30 1.84 8.49 -1.55
C GLY A 30 3.33 8.64 -1.89
N LEU A 31 3.95 9.72 -1.40
CA LEU A 31 5.36 10.01 -1.59
C LEU A 31 6.25 8.97 -0.91
N GLU A 32 5.89 8.58 0.31
CA GLU A 32 6.60 7.51 1.02
C GLU A 32 6.50 6.17 0.27
N ILE A 33 5.35 5.85 -0.34
CA ILE A 33 5.17 4.63 -1.15
C ILE A 33 5.96 4.70 -2.46
N VAL A 34 5.91 5.83 -3.17
CA VAL A 34 6.70 6.03 -4.40
C VAL A 34 8.19 5.91 -4.09
N THR A 35 8.66 6.56 -3.02
CA THR A 35 10.05 6.46 -2.56
C THR A 35 10.43 5.01 -2.25
N PHE A 36 9.57 4.29 -1.54
CA PHE A 36 9.77 2.87 -1.27
C PHE A 36 9.90 2.03 -2.55
N ILE A 37 9.04 2.25 -3.56
CA ILE A 37 9.13 1.54 -4.84
C ILE A 37 10.45 1.86 -5.57
N LEU A 38 10.88 3.13 -5.54
CA LEU A 38 12.15 3.58 -6.15
C LEU A 38 13.39 2.98 -5.48
N GLU A 39 13.32 2.65 -4.19
CA GLU A 39 14.40 2.02 -3.43
C GLU A 39 14.53 0.51 -3.66
N LEU A 40 13.52 -0.14 -4.24
CA LEU A 40 13.52 -1.58 -4.50
C LEU A 40 14.21 -1.93 -5.82
N GLU A 41 14.97 -3.02 -5.82
CA GLU A 41 15.51 -3.62 -7.03
C GLU A 41 14.53 -4.65 -7.62
N GLN A 42 14.66 -4.98 -8.90
CA GLN A 42 13.79 -5.95 -9.57
C GLN A 42 13.77 -7.34 -8.89
N LYS A 43 14.89 -7.74 -8.28
CA LYS A 43 15.00 -8.98 -7.49
C LYS A 43 14.10 -8.96 -6.24
N ASP A 44 13.84 -7.78 -5.69
CA ASP A 44 13.10 -7.62 -4.44
C ASP A 44 11.59 -7.78 -4.67
N TYR A 45 11.08 -7.53 -5.88
CA TYR A 45 9.64 -7.66 -6.18
C TYR A 45 9.14 -9.10 -5.98
N ALA A 46 9.89 -10.08 -6.50
CA ALA A 46 9.53 -11.50 -6.35
C ALA A 46 9.60 -11.95 -4.88
N GLU A 47 10.57 -11.43 -4.13
CA GLU A 47 10.72 -11.71 -2.71
C GLU A 47 9.59 -11.09 -1.88
N MET A 48 9.23 -9.83 -2.17
CA MET A 48 8.11 -9.15 -1.54
C MET A 48 6.78 -9.86 -1.81
N ASP A 49 6.49 -10.24 -3.06
CA ASP A 49 5.30 -11.04 -3.39
C ASP A 49 5.26 -12.37 -2.61
N ALA A 50 6.39 -13.09 -2.57
CA ALA A 50 6.47 -14.37 -1.86
C ALA A 50 6.26 -14.24 -0.35
N ARG A 51 6.70 -13.13 0.25
CA ARG A 51 6.52 -12.87 1.69
C ARG A 51 5.11 -12.39 2.02
N LEU A 52 4.54 -11.51 1.20
CA LEU A 52 3.17 -11.03 1.36
C LEU A 52 2.15 -12.18 1.30
N ARG A 53 2.40 -13.20 0.47
CA ARG A 53 1.57 -14.43 0.42
C ARG A 53 1.56 -15.24 1.70
N LYS A 54 2.55 -15.06 2.58
CA LYS A 54 2.65 -15.76 3.87
C LYS A 54 1.98 -14.99 5.02
N VAL A 55 1.59 -13.74 4.79
CA VAL A 55 0.91 -12.90 5.79
C VAL A 55 -0.50 -13.42 6.01
N SER A 56 -0.90 -13.52 7.27
CA SER A 56 -2.28 -13.84 7.66
C SER A 56 -3.09 -12.54 7.80
N TRP A 57 -4.11 -12.39 6.95
CA TRP A 57 -4.97 -11.21 6.88
C TRP A 57 -6.27 -11.46 7.65
N ASN A 58 -6.46 -10.74 8.75
CA ASN A 58 -7.56 -10.92 9.69
C ASN A 58 -8.69 -9.91 9.44
N THR A 59 -9.87 -10.37 9.05
CA THR A 59 -11.05 -9.51 8.76
C THR A 59 -11.76 -8.96 10.01
N GLN A 60 -11.28 -9.29 11.21
CA GLN A 60 -11.72 -8.71 12.48
C GLN A 60 -10.55 -8.01 13.16
N PRO A 61 -10.13 -6.84 12.65
CA PRO A 61 -8.99 -6.14 13.21
C PRO A 61 -9.23 -5.74 14.67
N THR A 62 -8.21 -5.86 15.51
CA THR A 62 -8.18 -5.15 16.80
C THR A 62 -7.54 -3.77 16.60
N TYR A 63 -8.07 -2.72 17.22
CA TYR A 63 -7.53 -1.35 17.14
C TYR A 63 -6.07 -1.16 17.63
N ALA A 64 -5.40 -2.22 18.10
CA ALA A 64 -3.97 -2.25 18.41
C ALA A 64 -3.12 -2.44 17.14
N ASP A 65 -3.37 -1.61 16.14
CA ASP A 65 -2.90 -1.82 14.77
C ASP A 65 -1.38 -1.67 14.62
N HIS A 66 -0.80 -2.57 13.82
CA HIS A 66 0.51 -2.36 13.21
C HIS A 66 0.45 -1.10 12.35
N LYS A 67 1.37 -0.17 12.57
CA LYS A 67 1.52 0.97 11.66
C LYS A 67 1.87 0.43 10.28
N ALA A 68 1.32 1.04 9.23
CA ALA A 68 1.58 0.69 7.83
C ALA A 68 3.08 0.49 7.53
N TRP A 69 3.94 1.36 8.09
CA TRP A 69 5.39 1.27 7.90
C TRP A 69 6.10 0.18 8.70
N ASP A 70 5.60 -0.12 9.90
CA ASP A 70 6.12 -1.26 10.66
C ASP A 70 5.86 -2.55 9.88
N PHE A 71 4.69 -2.67 9.25
CA PHE A 71 4.37 -3.81 8.40
C PHE A 71 5.29 -3.94 7.18
N ILE A 72 5.47 -2.88 6.39
CA ILE A 72 6.36 -2.93 5.22
C ILE A 72 7.75 -3.40 5.63
N ARG A 73 8.29 -2.81 6.70
CA ARG A 73 9.60 -3.18 7.24
C ARG A 73 9.64 -4.65 7.65
N ASP A 74 8.63 -5.14 8.36
CA ASP A 74 8.60 -6.52 8.84
C ASP A 74 8.51 -7.52 7.67
N VAL A 75 7.77 -7.18 6.61
CA VAL A 75 7.77 -7.93 5.35
C VAL A 75 9.13 -7.86 4.66
N GLN A 76 9.78 -6.70 4.59
CA GLN A 76 11.15 -6.56 4.04
C GLN A 76 12.22 -7.30 4.86
N MET A 77 12.00 -7.47 6.17
CA MET A 77 12.90 -8.25 7.03
C MET A 77 12.61 -9.75 6.99
N GLY A 78 11.48 -10.16 6.38
CA GLY A 78 11.09 -11.56 6.30
C GLY A 78 10.62 -12.13 7.63
N VAL A 79 9.97 -11.31 8.47
CA VAL A 79 9.37 -11.79 9.72
C VAL A 79 8.33 -12.87 9.40
N GLU A 80 8.45 -14.01 10.07
CA GLU A 80 7.54 -15.14 9.89
C GLU A 80 6.28 -14.99 10.76
N ASN A 81 5.17 -15.60 10.31
CA ASN A 81 3.88 -15.60 11.02
C ASN A 81 3.33 -14.19 11.32
N LEU A 82 3.49 -13.27 10.38
CA LEU A 82 2.89 -11.94 10.46
C LEU A 82 1.36 -12.05 10.37
N GLU A 83 0.68 -11.60 11.41
CA GLU A 83 -0.77 -11.47 11.46
C GLU A 83 -1.15 -10.00 11.51
N VAL A 84 -2.00 -9.57 10.58
CA VAL A 84 -2.38 -8.16 10.42
C VAL A 84 -3.87 -8.04 10.15
N GLY A 85 -4.48 -6.98 10.70
CA GLY A 85 -5.87 -6.66 10.40
C GLY A 85 -6.04 -6.24 8.95
N ASP A 86 -7.02 -6.81 8.26
CA ASP A 86 -7.39 -6.41 6.91
C ASP A 86 -8.50 -5.36 6.96
N TYR A 87 -8.18 -4.18 6.44
CA TYR A 87 -9.04 -3.00 6.41
C TYR A 87 -9.48 -2.65 4.99
N VAL A 88 -9.39 -3.58 4.03
CA VAL A 88 -9.78 -3.32 2.64
C VAL A 88 -11.21 -2.79 2.51
N ASP A 89 -12.14 -3.21 3.35
CA ASP A 89 -13.53 -2.71 3.36
C ASP A 89 -13.63 -1.20 3.64
N PHE A 90 -12.66 -0.61 4.36
CA PHE A 90 -12.59 0.83 4.61
C PHE A 90 -12.42 1.63 3.31
N LEU A 91 -11.92 1.02 2.24
CA LEU A 91 -11.81 1.66 0.91
C LEU A 91 -13.16 2.20 0.42
N HIS A 92 -14.26 1.51 0.77
CA HIS A 92 -15.60 1.88 0.36
C HIS A 92 -16.26 2.93 1.27
N ASP A 93 -15.61 3.28 2.39
CA ASP A 93 -16.03 4.39 3.24
C ASP A 93 -15.54 5.72 2.66
N GLY A 94 -16.15 6.18 1.57
CA GLY A 94 -15.75 7.42 0.89
C GLY A 94 -15.88 8.69 1.72
N ILE A 95 -16.50 8.65 2.90
CA ILE A 95 -16.57 9.79 3.82
C ILE A 95 -15.29 9.90 4.65
N PHE A 96 -14.67 8.76 4.98
CA PHE A 96 -13.55 8.71 5.91
C PHE A 96 -12.25 8.19 5.30
N CYS A 97 -12.30 7.40 4.23
CA CYS A 97 -11.17 6.94 3.44
C CYS A 97 -10.99 7.89 2.24
N GLU A 98 -10.11 8.88 2.42
CA GLU A 98 -9.89 9.91 1.41
C GLU A 98 -8.93 9.42 0.31
N TRP A 99 -7.95 8.59 0.69
CA TRP A 99 -6.90 8.07 -0.19
C TRP A 99 -6.54 6.62 0.12
N ALA A 100 -6.16 5.86 -0.89
CA ALA A 100 -5.61 4.52 -0.72
C ALA A 100 -4.62 4.20 -1.84
N TYR A 101 -3.64 3.39 -1.53
CA TYR A 101 -2.57 3.02 -2.45
C TYR A 101 -2.41 1.51 -2.42
N PHE A 102 -2.53 0.84 -3.56
CA PHE A 102 -2.37 -0.62 -3.64
C PHE A 102 -1.17 -0.98 -4.50
N ILE A 103 -0.18 -1.65 -3.88
CA ILE A 103 1.02 -2.12 -4.56
C ILE A 103 0.79 -3.54 -5.08
N ASP A 104 1.00 -3.74 -6.37
CA ASP A 104 0.99 -5.04 -7.02
C ASP A 104 2.38 -5.38 -7.53
N PHE A 105 3.11 -6.20 -6.77
CA PHE A 105 4.45 -6.65 -7.16
C PHE A 105 4.42 -7.66 -8.32
N GLN A 106 3.32 -8.40 -8.48
CA GLN A 106 3.19 -9.40 -9.55
C GLN A 106 3.05 -8.71 -10.91
N ASN A 107 2.24 -7.65 -10.97
CA ASN A 107 2.00 -6.88 -12.18
C ASN A 107 2.85 -5.60 -12.27
N GLN A 108 3.65 -5.31 -11.25
CA GLN A 108 4.52 -4.12 -11.13
C GLN A 108 3.75 -2.82 -11.30
N LYS A 109 2.68 -2.68 -10.51
CA LYS A 109 1.77 -1.55 -10.57
C LYS A 109 1.46 -0.98 -9.20
N LEU A 110 1.13 0.30 -9.18
CA LEU A 110 0.59 1.04 -8.05
C LEU A 110 -0.78 1.58 -8.46
N GLU A 111 -1.84 1.12 -7.82
CA GLU A 111 -3.16 1.74 -7.94
C GLU A 111 -3.27 2.88 -6.94
N VAL A 112 -3.67 4.06 -7.39
CA VAL A 112 -3.99 5.18 -6.51
C VAL A 112 -5.50 5.39 -6.51
N TRP A 113 -6.06 5.45 -5.31
CA TRP A 113 -7.48 5.58 -5.08
C TRP A 113 -7.77 6.84 -4.29
N SER A 114 -8.94 7.43 -4.55
CA SER A 114 -9.46 8.56 -3.78
C SER A 114 -10.98 8.47 -3.68
N VAL A 115 -11.52 8.66 -2.47
CA VAL A 115 -12.96 8.61 -2.19
C VAL A 115 -13.62 7.34 -2.76
N GLY A 116 -12.96 6.19 -2.55
CA GLY A 116 -13.44 4.87 -3.00
C GLY A 116 -13.45 4.65 -4.52
N ARG A 117 -12.73 5.47 -5.30
CA ARG A 117 -12.60 5.32 -6.75
C ARG A 117 -11.13 5.30 -7.17
N ILE A 118 -10.81 4.50 -8.18
CA ILE A 118 -9.49 4.52 -8.79
C ILE A 118 -9.27 5.87 -9.49
N ARG A 119 -8.15 6.52 -9.20
CA ARG A 119 -7.72 7.78 -9.80
C ARG A 119 -6.78 7.52 -10.97
N THR A 120 -5.76 6.71 -10.72
CA THR A 120 -4.78 6.32 -11.72
C THR A 120 -4.18 4.97 -11.37
N GLU A 121 -3.55 4.35 -12.36
CA GLU A 121 -2.70 3.18 -12.22
C GLU A 121 -1.34 3.54 -12.81
N LEU A 122 -0.29 3.40 -12.00
CA LEU A 122 1.08 3.66 -12.41
C LEU A 122 1.83 2.35 -12.48
N THR A 123 2.59 2.13 -13.54
CA THR A 123 3.57 1.05 -13.61
C THR A 123 4.83 1.43 -12.84
N PHE A 124 5.58 0.44 -12.36
CA PHE A 124 6.86 0.71 -11.70
C PHE A 124 7.85 1.37 -12.66
N ASP A 125 7.82 1.03 -13.95
CA ASP A 125 8.66 1.67 -14.96
C ASP A 125 8.34 3.17 -15.10
N GLU A 126 7.06 3.56 -15.07
CA GLU A 126 6.65 4.98 -15.06
C GLU A 126 7.15 5.69 -13.80
N ILE A 127 6.99 5.06 -12.63
CA ILE A 127 7.48 5.61 -11.36
C ILE A 127 9.01 5.78 -11.40
N ILE A 128 9.75 4.81 -11.92
CA ILE A 128 11.22 4.87 -12.05
C ILE A 128 11.64 5.96 -13.04
N ALA A 129 10.89 6.16 -14.12
CA ALA A 129 11.20 7.16 -15.13
C ALA A 129 10.93 8.60 -14.66
N GLU A 130 9.83 8.82 -13.93
CA GLU A 130 9.36 10.15 -13.51
C GLU A 130 9.74 10.50 -12.06
N GLY A 131 10.12 9.53 -11.25
CA GLY A 131 10.43 9.72 -9.84
C GLY A 131 9.22 10.15 -9.02
N ASP A 132 9.41 11.10 -8.10
CA ASP A 132 8.34 11.68 -7.27
C ASP A 132 7.41 12.61 -8.04
N THR A 133 7.82 13.12 -9.21
CA THR A 133 6.98 13.99 -10.06
C THR A 133 5.73 13.30 -10.59
N VAL A 134 5.71 11.96 -10.57
CA VAL A 134 4.52 11.16 -10.89
C VAL A 134 3.34 11.47 -9.97
N LEU A 135 3.59 12.06 -8.79
CA LEU A 135 2.55 12.46 -7.82
C LEU A 135 1.87 13.78 -8.18
N ASP A 136 2.49 14.62 -9.00
CA ASP A 136 1.92 15.91 -9.45
C ASP A 136 0.75 15.73 -10.43
N VAL A 137 0.67 14.55 -11.05
CA VAL A 137 -0.33 14.21 -12.08
C VAL A 137 -1.52 13.40 -11.54
N ILE A 138 -1.58 13.15 -10.22
CA ILE A 138 -2.59 12.31 -9.54
C ILE A 138 -3.59 13.14 -8.73
#